data_AF-A0A258GQH3-F1
#
_entry.id   AF-A0A258GQH3-F1
#
_cell.length_a   1.000
_cell.length_b   1.000
_cell.length_c   1.000
_cell.angle_alpha   90.00
_cell.angle_beta   90.00
_cell.angle_gamma   90.00
#
_symmetry.space_group_name_H-M   'P 1'
#
loop_
_entity.id
_entity.type
_entity.pdbx_description
1 polymer ?
#
loop_
_entity_poly.entity_id
_entity_poly.type
_entity_poly.pdbx_seq_one_letter_code
_entity_poly.pdbx_strand_id
1 'polypeptide(L)' 'MPSPGKKAFPLRLDPALHAAIERLAAQELRSVNAEIEFLLRDALKKRGVKIDLPAAKDE' A
#
# COMPACT_ATOMS: atom_id res chain seq x y z
N MET A 1 13.83 -7.74 4.97
CA MET A 1 13.03 -8.99 4.93
C MET A 1 11.58 -8.62 4.62
N PRO A 2 10.84 -9.40 3.82
CA PRO A 2 9.41 -9.17 3.63
C PRO A 2 8.72 -9.23 5.00
N SER A 3 7.85 -8.27 5.29
CA SER A 3 7.06 -8.28 6.53
C SER A 3 6.21 -9.55 6.56
N PRO A 4 6.16 -10.31 7.68
CA PRO A 4 5.29 -11.47 7.82
C PRO A 4 3.86 -11.08 7.43
N GLY A 5 3.21 -11.91 6.61
CA GLY A 5 1.83 -11.69 6.17
C GLY A 5 1.62 -10.72 4.98
N LYS A 6 2.66 -10.11 4.41
CA LYS A 6 2.53 -9.29 3.19
C LYS A 6 2.93 -10.06 1.93
N LYS A 7 2.05 -10.07 0.93
CA LYS A 7 2.34 -10.67 -0.38
C LYS A 7 3.20 -9.72 -1.22
N ALA A 8 4.42 -10.12 -1.52
CA ALA A 8 5.26 -9.42 -2.50
C ALA A 8 4.71 -9.66 -3.91
N PHE A 9 4.40 -8.58 -4.64
CA PHE A 9 3.89 -8.63 -6.01
C PHE A 9 4.57 -7.55 -6.86
N PRO A 10 5.07 -7.89 -8.07
CA PRO A 10 5.65 -6.90 -8.97
C PRO A 10 4.56 -6.00 -9.56
N LEU A 11 4.51 -4.75 -9.09
CA LEU A 11 3.55 -3.74 -9.55
C LEU A 11 4.17 -2.91 -10.69
N ARG A 12 3.51 -2.86 -11.85
CA ARG A 12 3.90 -1.98 -12.95
C ARG A 12 3.19 -0.64 -12.78
N LEU A 13 3.96 0.43 -12.60
CA LEU A 13 3.46 1.80 -12.47
C LEU A 13 4.12 2.70 -13.50
N ASP A 14 3.40 3.75 -13.90
CA ASP A 14 4.00 4.88 -14.58
C ASP A 14 5.08 5.53 -13.67
N PRO A 15 6.29 5.83 -14.18
CA PRO A 15 7.35 6.44 -13.37
C PRO A 15 6.96 7.78 -12.72
N ALA A 16 6.17 8.61 -13.41
CA ALA A 16 5.71 9.90 -12.88
C ALA A 16 4.71 9.70 -11.74
N LEU A 17 3.85 8.68 -11.84
CA LEU A 17 2.93 8.29 -10.77
C LEU A 17 3.72 7.79 -9.54
N HIS A 18 4.72 6.93 -9.75
CA HIS A 18 5.56 6.45 -8.66
C HIS A 18 6.27 7.61 -7.95
N ALA A 19 6.86 8.55 -8.70
CA ALA A 19 7.52 9.73 -8.14
C ALA A 19 6.55 10.62 -7.33
N ALA A 20 5.28 10.74 -7.75
CA ALA A 20 4.27 11.47 -6.99
C ALA A 20 3.96 10.78 -5.65
N ILE A 21 3.81 9.45 -5.65
CA ILE A 21 3.59 8.66 -4.43
C ILE A 21 4.80 8.76 -3.50
N GLU A 22 6.02 8.71 -4.03
CA GLU A 22 7.25 8.83 -3.24
C GLU A 22 7.34 10.17 -2.51
N ARG A 23 7.01 11.28 -3.18
CA ARG A 23 6.95 12.60 -2.55
C ARG A 23 5.89 12.66 -1.44
N LEU A 24 4.71 12.09 -1.67
CA LEU A 24 3.65 12.04 -0.66
C LEU A 24 4.08 11.20 0.55
N ALA A 25 4.66 10.02 0.31
CA ALA A 25 5.15 9.15 1.36
C ALA A 25 6.21 9.86 2.24
N ALA A 26 7.11 10.63 1.62
CA ALA A 26 8.10 11.43 2.33
C ALA A 26 7.46 12.52 3.21
N GLN A 27 6.42 13.18 2.71
CA GLN A 27 5.67 14.19 3.47
C GLN A 27 4.92 13.58 4.67
N GLU A 28 4.40 12.36 4.52
CA GLU A 28 3.66 11.67 5.58
C GLU A 28 4.53 10.80 6.51
N LEU A 29 5.86 10.84 6.35
CA LEU A 29 6.83 10.03 7.10
C LEU A 29 6.54 8.52 7.03
N ARG A 30 6.16 8.04 5.84
CA ARG A 30 5.88 6.62 5.57
C ARG A 30 6.83 6.06 4.52
N SER A 31 6.98 4.74 4.50
CA SER A 31 7.60 4.07 3.35
C SER A 31 6.67 4.16 2.13
N VAL A 32 7.26 4.17 0.93
CA VAL A 32 6.51 4.17 -0.33
C VAL A 32 5.51 3.01 -0.39
N ASN A 33 5.90 1.82 0.06
CA ASN A 33 5.00 0.66 0.09
C ASN A 33 3.83 0.84 1.07
N ALA A 34 4.06 1.46 2.23
CA ALA A 34 2.99 1.75 3.18
C ALA A 34 2.02 2.79 2.61
N GLU A 35 2.53 3.77 1.88
CA GLU A 35 1.71 4.79 1.23
C GLU A 35 0.87 4.21 0.09
N ILE A 36 1.45 3.36 -0.76
CA ILE A 36 0.69 2.61 -1.78
C ILE A 36 -0.43 1.79 -1.13
N GLU A 37 -0.13 1.07 -0.05
CA GLU A 37 -1.14 0.28 0.66
C GLU A 37 -2.28 1.16 1.21
N PHE A 38 -1.95 2.30 1.80
CA PHE A 38 -2.92 3.27 2.33
C PHE A 38 -3.83 3.80 1.21
N LEU A 39 -3.26 4.29 0.11
CA LEU A 39 -4.01 4.83 -1.02
C LEU A 39 -4.93 3.77 -1.65
N LEU A 40 -4.48 2.53 -1.78
CA LEU A 40 -5.30 1.44 -2.31
C LEU A 40 -6.47 1.11 -1.38
N ARG A 41 -6.24 1.04 -0.07
CA ARG A 41 -7.30 0.80 0.93
C ARG A 41 -8.34 1.91 0.92
N ASP A 42 -7.89 3.16 0.87
CA ASP A 42 -8.77 4.33 0.79
C ASP A 42 -9.61 4.32 -0.50
N ALA A 43 -8.98 4.05 -1.65
CA ALA A 43 -9.68 3.96 -2.94
C ALA A 43 -10.74 2.84 -2.96
N LEU A 44 -10.45 1.68 -2.38
CA LEU A 44 -11.40 0.57 -2.25
C LEU A 44 -12.55 0.93 -1.31
N LYS A 45 -12.26 1.54 -0.16
CA LYS A 45 -13.27 2.03 0.79
C LYS A 45 -14.21 3.05 0.14
N LYS A 46 -13.68 4.02 -0.62
CA LYS A 46 -14.48 5.01 -1.37
C LYS A 46 -15.42 4.37 -2.40
N ARG A 47 -15.07 3.18 -2.90
CA ARG A 47 -15.90 2.39 -3.83
C ARG A 47 -16.84 1.41 -3.10
N GLY A 48 -16.86 1.41 -1.77
CA GLY A 48 -17.66 0.47 -0.98
C GLY A 48 -17.13 -0.97 -0.97
N VAL A 49 -15.90 -1.20 -1.44
CA VAL A 49 -15.29 -2.53 -1.46
C VAL A 49 -14.72 -2.83 -0.07
N LYS A 50 -15.25 -3.88 0.57
CA LYS A 50 -14.73 -4.39 1.85
C LYS A 50 -13.46 -5.21 1.60
N ILE A 51 -12.43 -4.98 2.40
CA ILE A 51 -11.20 -5.77 2.40
C ILE A 51 -11.27 -6.70 3.60
N ASP A 52 -11.51 -7.99 3.35
CA ASP A 52 -11.42 -9.01 4.38
C ASP A 52 -9.95 -9.25 4.67
N LEU A 53 -9.47 -8.74 5.80
CA LEU A 53 -8.11 -8.98 6.23
C LEU A 53 -8.04 -10.43 6.75
N PRO A 54 -7.12 -11.27 6.24
CA PRO A 54 -6.85 -12.54 6.89
C PRO A 54 -6.42 -12.22 8.32
N ALA A 55 -7.04 -12.89 9.31
CA ALA A 55 -6.67 -12.76 10.71
C ALA A 55 -5.15 -12.78 10.81
N ALA A 56 -4.58 -11.73 11.42
CA ALA A 56 -3.14 -11.66 11.65
C ALA A 56 -2.75 -12.98 12.32
N LYS A 57 -1.99 -13.81 11.61
CA LYS A 57 -1.30 -14.91 12.26
C LYS A 57 -0.16 -14.23 13.00
N ASP A 58 -0.39 -14.01 14.29
CA ASP A 58 0.65 -13.67 15.25
C ASP A 58 1.73 -14.77 15.12
N GLU A 59 2.91 -14.39 14.65
CA GLU A 59 4.15 -15.17 14.73
C GLU A 59 5.11 -14.40 15.65
#